data_AF-A0A0B8T264-F1
#
_entry.id   AF-A0A0B8T264-F1
#
_cell.length_a   1.000
_cell.length_b   1.000
_cell.length_c   1.000
_cell.angle_alpha   90.00
_cell.angle_beta   90.00
_cell.angle_gamma   90.00
#
_symmetry.space_group_name_H-M   'P 1'
#
loop_
_entity.id
_entity.type
_entity.pdbx_description
1 polymer ?
#
loop_
_entity_poly.entity_id
_entity_poly.type
_entity_poly.pdbx_seq_one_letter_code
_entity_poly.pdbx_strand_id
1 'polypeptide(L)'
;MLLCTGAFLFAQNNSKNCECPANKFAPTEPQAVFQFSSGESIALCGYKVDDDNRKLFSEFVLTVCGSGTLIDFWDASLLCEVRSVEDTLFIEQIASLPIGVDFAQQDVAWLIEKITMNEGELHRTLQLNREVRKYEPSEINDVLVQYEKADSIPNEYNMTLAGRLLIATISGNEKARKYFMQFRERFGILDGAFSQEYHFLQTMLEAWDSDKEVVY
;
A
#
# COMPACT_ATOMS: atom_id res chain seq x y z
N MET A 1 35.47 -36.23 -44.26
CA MET A 1 35.53 -35.16 -43.24
C MET A 1 34.10 -34.68 -43.03
N LEU A 2 33.38 -35.29 -42.08
CA LEU A 2 32.00 -34.91 -41.72
C LEU A 2 32.09 -33.77 -40.70
N LEU A 3 31.56 -32.60 -41.05
CA LEU A 3 31.34 -31.52 -40.09
C LEU A 3 29.89 -31.61 -39.62
N CYS A 4 29.70 -32.07 -38.39
CA CYS A 4 28.42 -32.01 -37.69
C CYS A 4 28.09 -30.53 -37.43
N THR A 5 27.07 -30.02 -38.10
CA THR A 5 26.41 -28.78 -37.70
C THR A 5 25.60 -29.06 -36.44
N GLY A 6 26.17 -28.68 -35.30
CA GLY A 6 25.45 -28.65 -34.03
C GLY A 6 24.30 -27.66 -34.13
N ALA A 7 23.08 -28.18 -34.17
CA ALA A 7 21.89 -27.37 -34.00
C ALA A 7 21.88 -26.86 -32.55
N PHE A 8 22.12 -25.56 -32.38
CA PHE A 8 21.72 -24.85 -31.17
C PHE A 8 20.19 -24.88 -31.12
N LEU A 9 19.65 -25.83 -30.36
CA LEU A 9 18.28 -25.76 -29.88
C LEU A 9 18.24 -24.60 -28.89
N PHE A 10 17.92 -23.41 -29.39
CA PHE A 10 17.28 -22.42 -28.54
C PHE A 10 15.99 -23.07 -28.07
N ALA A 11 15.95 -23.48 -26.80
CA ALA A 11 14.70 -23.76 -26.13
C ALA A 11 13.83 -22.51 -26.31
N GLN A 12 12.84 -22.60 -27.19
CA GLN A 12 11.76 -21.63 -27.21
C GLN A 12 11.12 -21.77 -25.83
N ASN A 13 11.40 -20.79 -24.97
CA ASN A 13 10.67 -20.64 -23.73
C ASN A 13 9.23 -20.38 -24.19
N ASN A 14 8.43 -21.43 -24.24
CA ASN A 14 7.00 -21.33 -24.46
C ASN A 14 6.54 -20.26 -23.48
N SER A 15 6.06 -19.12 -23.98
CA SER A 15 5.25 -18.20 -23.18
C SER A 15 3.99 -18.98 -22.81
N LYS A 16 4.11 -19.85 -21.81
CA LYS A 16 2.96 -20.43 -21.12
C LYS A 16 2.14 -19.24 -20.69
N ASN A 17 0.87 -19.21 -21.11
CA ASN A 17 -0.11 -18.21 -20.71
C ASN A 17 0.13 -17.81 -19.25
N CYS A 18 0.52 -16.56 -19.02
CA CYS A 18 0.72 -16.05 -17.68
C CYS A 18 -0.64 -15.63 -17.10
N GLU A 19 -1.50 -16.62 -16.90
CA GLU A 19 -2.80 -16.46 -16.25
C GLU A 19 -2.65 -16.70 -14.75
N CYS A 20 -3.47 -16.02 -13.94
CA CYS A 20 -3.57 -16.35 -12.52
C CYS A 20 -4.33 -17.66 -12.33
N PRO A 21 -3.91 -18.51 -11.38
CA PRO A 21 -4.64 -19.74 -11.07
C PRO A 21 -6.06 -19.39 -10.59
N ALA A 22 -7.01 -20.29 -10.88
CA ALA A 22 -8.39 -20.14 -10.42
C ALA A 22 -8.42 -19.95 -8.90
N ASN A 23 -9.06 -18.86 -8.46
CA ASN A 23 -9.09 -18.46 -7.07
C ASN A 23 -10.42 -17.73 -6.76
N LYS A 24 -10.68 -17.49 -5.47
CA LYS A 24 -11.92 -16.85 -5.00
C LYS A 24 -11.80 -15.32 -4.83
N PHE A 25 -10.63 -14.76 -5.11
CA PHE A 25 -10.23 -13.42 -4.72
C PHE A 25 -10.25 -12.44 -5.89
N ALA A 26 -9.86 -12.88 -7.08
CA ALA A 26 -9.72 -12.03 -8.25
C ALA A 26 -9.95 -12.83 -9.56
N PRO A 27 -10.24 -12.14 -10.69
CA PRO A 27 -10.25 -12.75 -12.02
C PRO A 27 -8.93 -13.46 -12.34
N THR A 28 -8.96 -14.40 -13.30
CA THR A 28 -7.76 -15.14 -13.72
C THR A 28 -6.99 -14.47 -14.86
N GLU A 29 -7.64 -13.54 -15.58
CA GLU A 29 -7.02 -12.80 -16.67
C GLU A 29 -6.07 -11.72 -16.14
N PRO A 30 -4.80 -11.70 -16.60
CA PRO A 30 -3.83 -10.73 -16.14
C PRO A 30 -4.16 -9.32 -16.64
N GLN A 31 -4.20 -8.37 -15.72
CA GLN A 31 -4.25 -6.93 -16.04
C GLN A 31 -2.86 -6.38 -16.34
N ALA A 32 -1.83 -6.99 -15.78
CA ALA A 32 -0.44 -6.67 -16.04
C ALA A 32 0.45 -7.91 -15.89
N VAL A 33 1.56 -7.93 -16.64
CA VAL A 33 2.63 -8.93 -16.50
C VAL A 33 3.94 -8.18 -16.40
N PHE A 34 4.73 -8.50 -15.37
CA PHE A 34 6.01 -7.89 -15.07
C PHE A 34 7.12 -8.91 -15.35
N GLN A 35 8.05 -8.57 -16.22
CA GLN A 35 9.17 -9.44 -16.60
C GLN A 35 10.40 -9.09 -15.80
N PHE A 36 11.10 -10.10 -15.27
CA PHE A 36 12.36 -9.96 -14.54
C PHE A 36 13.53 -10.42 -15.41
N SER A 37 14.71 -9.86 -15.19
CA SER A 37 15.93 -10.19 -15.95
C SER A 37 16.37 -11.65 -15.81
N SER A 38 15.98 -12.31 -14.71
CA SER A 38 16.18 -13.73 -14.45
C SER A 38 15.36 -14.63 -15.37
N GLY A 39 14.37 -14.09 -16.08
CA GLY A 39 13.54 -14.78 -17.06
C GLY A 39 12.16 -15.17 -16.54
N GLU A 40 11.94 -15.10 -15.22
CA GLU A 40 10.63 -15.22 -14.60
C GLU A 40 9.77 -13.99 -14.89
N SER A 41 8.48 -14.15 -14.64
CA SER A 41 7.52 -13.07 -14.77
C SER A 41 6.44 -13.22 -13.71
N ILE A 42 5.87 -12.10 -13.28
CA ILE A 42 4.76 -12.06 -12.32
C ILE A 42 3.54 -11.50 -13.03
N ALA A 43 2.41 -12.21 -12.97
CA ALA A 43 1.11 -11.68 -13.38
C ALA A 43 0.40 -11.04 -12.19
N LEU A 44 -0.26 -9.92 -12.47
CA LEU A 44 -1.25 -9.29 -11.62
C LEU A 44 -2.63 -9.48 -12.23
N CYS A 45 -3.53 -10.12 -11.50
CA CYS A 45 -4.92 -10.28 -11.90
C CYS A 45 -5.84 -9.70 -10.82
N GLY A 46 -6.76 -8.82 -11.22
CA GLY A 46 -7.58 -8.03 -10.32
C GLY A 46 -8.24 -6.87 -11.04
N TYR A 47 -8.61 -5.83 -10.30
CA TYR A 47 -9.31 -4.69 -10.87
C TYR A 47 -8.38 -3.49 -10.99
N LYS A 48 -8.18 -3.04 -12.23
CA LYS A 48 -7.52 -1.78 -12.51
C LYS A 48 -8.48 -0.63 -12.19
N VAL A 49 -7.98 0.40 -11.51
CA VAL A 49 -8.72 1.64 -11.24
C VAL A 49 -8.37 2.65 -12.31
N ASP A 50 -9.38 3.36 -12.82
CA ASP A 50 -9.21 4.37 -13.86
C ASP A 50 -8.48 5.60 -13.30
N ASP A 51 -7.20 5.73 -13.66
CA ASP A 51 -6.36 6.91 -13.45
C ASP A 51 -5.37 6.99 -14.62
N ASP A 52 -5.35 8.14 -15.31
CA ASP A 52 -4.53 8.34 -16.52
C ASP A 52 -3.03 8.43 -16.23
N ASN A 53 -2.65 8.77 -14.99
CA ASN A 53 -1.27 9.04 -14.60
C ASN A 53 -0.66 7.94 -13.73
N ARG A 54 -1.50 7.09 -13.11
CA ARG A 54 -1.07 6.11 -12.12
C ARG A 54 -1.58 4.71 -12.44
N LYS A 55 -0.77 3.70 -12.16
CA LYS A 55 -1.15 2.29 -12.34
C LYS A 55 -1.79 1.76 -11.06
N LEU A 56 -3.05 2.13 -10.85
CA LEU A 56 -3.79 1.81 -9.64
C LEU A 56 -4.58 0.51 -9.78
N PHE A 57 -4.58 -0.28 -8.71
CA PHE A 57 -5.27 -1.56 -8.61
C PHE A 57 -5.93 -1.73 -7.24
N SER A 58 -7.01 -2.51 -7.22
CA SER A 58 -7.71 -2.96 -6.00
C SER A 58 -8.16 -4.41 -6.20
N GLU A 59 -8.34 -5.16 -5.10
CA GLU A 59 -8.79 -6.56 -5.14
C GLU A 59 -8.04 -7.38 -6.20
N PHE A 60 -6.75 -7.62 -5.94
CA PHE A 60 -5.87 -8.30 -6.90
C PHE A 60 -4.99 -9.36 -6.24
N VAL A 61 -4.55 -10.31 -7.05
CA VAL A 61 -3.57 -11.32 -6.68
C VAL A 61 -2.34 -11.22 -7.56
N LEU A 62 -1.21 -11.65 -7.01
CA LEU A 62 0.02 -11.86 -7.78
C LEU A 62 0.32 -13.36 -7.91
N THR A 63 0.88 -13.76 -9.05
CA THR A 63 1.37 -15.14 -9.28
C THR A 63 2.69 -15.08 -10.03
N VAL A 64 3.61 -16.01 -9.75
CA VAL A 64 4.71 -16.29 -10.67
C VAL A 64 4.16 -17.04 -11.87
N CYS A 65 4.46 -16.60 -13.09
CA CYS A 65 3.95 -17.22 -14.31
C CYS A 65 4.34 -18.71 -14.37
N GLY A 66 3.35 -19.58 -14.49
CA GLY A 66 3.57 -21.03 -14.61
C GLY A 66 3.84 -21.77 -13.30
N SER A 67 3.86 -21.11 -12.14
CA SER A 67 3.96 -21.79 -10.83
C SER A 67 2.66 -22.46 -10.42
N GLY A 68 1.51 -21.93 -10.85
CA GLY A 68 0.18 -22.35 -10.41
C GLY A 68 -0.15 -21.94 -8.96
N THR A 69 0.66 -21.09 -8.35
CA THR A 69 0.53 -20.65 -6.95
C THR A 69 0.45 -19.13 -6.84
N LEU A 70 -0.48 -18.66 -6.01
CA LEU A 70 -0.56 -17.24 -5.66
C LEU A 70 0.59 -16.87 -4.73
N ILE A 71 1.18 -15.70 -4.96
CA ILE A 71 2.14 -15.05 -4.07
C ILE A 71 1.40 -14.47 -2.87
N ASP A 72 0.38 -13.64 -3.13
CA ASP A 72 -0.47 -13.05 -2.11
C ASP A 72 -1.75 -12.45 -2.71
N PHE A 73 -2.61 -11.90 -1.84
CA PHE A 73 -3.85 -11.21 -2.16
C PHE A 73 -3.93 -9.85 -1.46
N TRP A 74 -4.28 -8.81 -2.22
CA TRP A 74 -4.59 -7.47 -1.73
C TRP A 74 -6.09 -7.23 -1.89
N ASP A 75 -6.79 -7.01 -0.77
CA ASP A 75 -8.25 -6.95 -0.77
C ASP A 75 -8.83 -5.63 -1.32
N ALA A 76 -10.16 -5.59 -1.43
CA ALA A 76 -10.90 -4.45 -2.00
C ALA A 76 -10.83 -3.17 -1.14
N SER A 77 -10.40 -3.25 0.12
CA SER A 77 -10.18 -2.07 0.98
C SER A 77 -8.85 -1.37 0.71
N LEU A 78 -7.96 -2.01 -0.04
CA LEU A 78 -6.66 -1.46 -0.42
C LEU A 78 -6.69 -0.89 -1.83
N LEU A 79 -6.26 0.36 -1.96
CA LEU A 79 -5.87 0.94 -3.23
C LEU A 79 -4.35 0.87 -3.34
N CYS A 80 -3.82 0.18 -4.34
CA CYS A 80 -2.39 0.02 -4.52
C CYS A 80 -1.93 0.62 -5.85
N GLU A 81 -0.83 1.36 -5.82
CA GLU A 81 -0.08 1.68 -7.02
C GLU A 81 0.98 0.60 -7.27
N VAL A 82 1.01 0.07 -8.49
CA VAL A 82 1.93 -1.00 -8.85
C VAL A 82 2.87 -0.54 -9.96
N ARG A 83 4.17 -0.56 -9.68
CA ARG A 83 5.22 -0.12 -10.61
C ARG A 83 6.40 -1.07 -10.60
N SER A 84 7.03 -1.23 -11.75
CA SER A 84 8.27 -1.98 -11.90
C SER A 84 9.40 -0.99 -12.18
N VAL A 85 10.49 -1.10 -11.44
CA VAL A 85 11.73 -0.37 -11.70
C VAL A 85 12.86 -1.38 -11.69
N GLU A 86 13.51 -1.56 -12.84
CA GLU A 86 14.50 -2.62 -13.04
C GLU A 86 13.89 -3.98 -12.64
N ASP A 87 14.59 -4.79 -11.84
CA ASP A 87 14.13 -6.11 -11.38
C ASP A 87 13.38 -6.05 -10.04
N THR A 88 12.78 -4.91 -9.70
CA THR A 88 11.96 -4.75 -8.50
C THR A 88 10.54 -4.34 -8.86
N LEU A 89 9.58 -5.15 -8.42
CA LEU A 89 8.17 -4.82 -8.42
C LEU A 89 7.81 -4.15 -7.10
N PHE A 90 7.24 -2.96 -7.18
CA PHE A 90 6.77 -2.18 -6.04
C PHE A 90 5.25 -2.24 -5.99
N ILE A 91 4.71 -2.54 -4.81
CA ILE A 91 3.29 -2.49 -4.49
C ILE A 91 3.13 -1.48 -3.36
N GLU A 92 2.61 -0.31 -3.71
CA GLU A 92 2.51 0.84 -2.83
C GLU A 92 1.06 1.00 -2.39
N GLN A 93 0.76 0.66 -1.13
CA GLN A 93 -0.57 0.87 -0.57
C GLN A 93 -0.78 2.37 -0.36
N ILE A 94 -1.77 2.93 -1.04
CA ILE A 94 -2.04 4.37 -1.07
C ILE A 94 -2.98 4.74 0.07
N ALA A 95 -2.59 5.75 0.85
CA ALA A 95 -3.42 6.39 1.85
C ALA A 95 -3.65 7.85 1.48
N SER A 96 -4.90 8.32 1.60
CA SER A 96 -5.24 9.74 1.48
C SER A 96 -5.08 10.40 2.85
N LEU A 97 -4.08 11.27 2.99
CA LEU A 97 -3.69 11.88 4.26
C LEU A 97 -3.77 13.41 4.21
N PRO A 98 -4.10 14.10 5.32
CA PRO A 98 -4.29 15.55 5.36
C PRO A 98 -2.96 16.32 5.39
N ILE A 99 -2.04 15.99 4.50
CA ILE A 99 -0.65 16.50 4.48
C ILE A 99 -0.44 17.61 3.46
N GLY A 100 -1.46 18.00 2.67
CA GLY A 100 -1.36 19.13 1.75
C GLY A 100 -1.40 20.49 2.43
N VAL A 101 -1.28 21.55 1.62
CA VAL A 101 -1.52 22.94 2.05
C VAL A 101 -2.91 23.04 2.67
N ASP A 102 -3.02 23.76 3.79
CA ASP A 102 -4.26 23.90 4.57
C ASP A 102 -4.90 22.55 4.95
N PHE A 103 -4.08 21.53 5.19
CA PHE A 103 -4.50 20.17 5.52
C PHE A 103 -5.32 19.48 4.42
N ALA A 104 -5.14 19.89 3.16
CA ALA A 104 -5.76 19.21 2.02
C ALA A 104 -5.33 17.73 1.98
N GLN A 105 -6.25 16.87 1.55
CA GLN A 105 -5.94 15.45 1.36
C GLN A 105 -4.95 15.27 0.21
N GLN A 106 -3.95 14.44 0.42
CA GLN A 106 -3.00 14.02 -0.60
C GLN A 106 -2.78 12.53 -0.50
N ASP A 107 -2.81 11.88 -1.65
CA ASP A 107 -2.54 10.46 -1.78
C ASP A 107 -1.04 10.21 -1.72
N VAL A 108 -0.63 9.33 -0.81
CA VAL A 108 0.77 8.93 -0.64
C VAL A 108 0.87 7.43 -0.44
N ALA A 109 1.98 6.84 -0.86
CA ALA A 109 2.34 5.49 -0.45
C ALA A 109 2.54 5.47 1.08
N TRP A 110 1.77 4.65 1.79
CA TRP A 110 1.92 4.46 3.24
C TRP A 110 2.78 3.24 3.55
N LEU A 111 2.44 2.10 2.94
CA LEU A 111 3.21 0.86 2.99
C LEU A 111 3.73 0.55 1.58
N ILE A 112 4.97 0.11 1.51
CA ILE A 112 5.66 -0.21 0.26
C ILE A 112 6.15 -1.64 0.39
N GLU A 113 5.57 -2.52 -0.41
CA GLU A 113 6.10 -3.86 -0.60
C GLU A 113 6.99 -3.89 -1.83
N LYS A 114 8.16 -4.51 -1.69
CA LYS A 114 9.12 -4.75 -2.77
C LYS A 114 9.19 -6.24 -3.01
N ILE A 115 9.08 -6.63 -4.27
CA ILE A 115 9.22 -8.01 -4.72
C ILE A 115 10.36 -8.07 -5.73
N THR A 116 11.33 -8.93 -5.47
CA THR A 116 12.45 -9.22 -6.39
C THR A 116 12.53 -10.72 -6.68
N MET A 117 13.13 -11.05 -7.82
CA MET A 117 13.45 -12.43 -8.21
C MET A 117 14.97 -12.56 -8.28
N ASN A 118 15.57 -13.34 -7.37
CA ASN A 118 17.00 -13.59 -7.35
C ASN A 118 17.24 -15.10 -7.48
N GLU A 119 17.98 -15.53 -8.51
CA GLU A 119 18.33 -16.95 -8.72
C GLU A 119 17.10 -17.91 -8.74
N GLY A 120 15.94 -17.41 -9.18
CA GLY A 120 14.68 -18.15 -9.20
C GLY A 120 13.91 -18.15 -7.88
N GLU A 121 14.42 -17.48 -6.85
CA GLU A 121 13.75 -17.29 -5.56
C GLU A 121 13.04 -15.93 -5.51
N LEU A 122 11.80 -15.95 -4.99
CA LEU A 122 11.00 -14.76 -4.75
C LEU A 122 11.31 -14.20 -3.37
N HIS A 123 11.77 -12.96 -3.32
CA HIS A 123 12.00 -12.24 -2.07
C HIS A 123 11.00 -11.09 -1.93
N ARG A 124 10.46 -10.92 -0.72
CA ARG A 124 9.52 -9.85 -0.40
C ARG A 124 9.99 -9.09 0.82
N THR A 125 9.98 -7.77 0.73
CA THR A 125 10.14 -6.90 1.91
C THR A 125 9.00 -5.90 1.99
N LEU A 126 8.43 -5.75 3.17
CA LEU A 126 7.41 -4.74 3.46
C LEU A 126 8.02 -3.68 4.38
N GLN A 127 7.94 -2.43 3.95
CA GLN A 127 8.46 -1.28 4.68
C GLN A 127 7.42 -0.15 4.74
N LEU A 128 7.48 0.63 5.81
CA LEU A 128 6.71 1.86 5.94
C LEU A 128 7.37 3.00 5.17
N ASN A 129 6.57 3.85 4.52
CA ASN A 129 7.07 5.08 3.95
C ASN A 129 7.35 6.12 5.05
N ARG A 130 8.62 6.25 5.44
CA ARG A 130 9.07 7.23 6.44
C ARG A 130 9.19 8.66 5.90
N GLU A 131 9.07 8.83 4.59
CA GLU A 131 9.16 10.12 3.89
C GLU A 131 7.80 10.84 3.77
N VAL A 132 6.74 10.31 4.41
CA VAL A 132 5.46 11.02 4.51
C VAL A 132 5.70 12.39 5.15
N ARG A 133 5.15 13.45 4.51
CA ARG A 133 5.30 14.82 4.97
C ARG A 133 4.81 14.95 6.41
N LYS A 134 5.65 15.57 7.24
CA LYS A 134 5.35 15.92 8.63
C LYS A 134 4.82 17.34 8.70
N TYR A 135 4.02 17.62 9.71
CA TYR A 135 3.56 18.97 10.02
C TYR A 135 4.66 19.79 10.65
N GLU A 136 4.71 21.05 10.25
CA GLU A 136 5.50 22.08 10.91
C GLU A 136 4.87 22.47 12.26
N PRO A 137 5.64 23.10 13.17
CA PRO A 137 5.12 23.49 14.49
C PRO A 137 3.85 24.36 14.45
N SER A 138 3.69 25.22 13.45
CA SER A 138 2.49 26.05 13.28
C SER A 138 1.26 25.22 12.93
N GLU A 139 1.39 24.26 12.01
CA GLU A 139 0.31 23.34 11.63
C GLU A 139 -0.12 22.48 12.82
N ILE A 140 0.86 21.97 13.59
CA ILE A 140 0.57 21.21 14.82
C ILE A 140 -0.23 22.07 15.80
N ASN A 141 0.18 23.32 16.04
CA ASN A 141 -0.54 24.22 16.93
C ASN A 141 -1.98 24.47 16.45
N ASP A 142 -2.19 24.67 15.15
CA ASP A 142 -3.52 24.87 14.58
C ASP A 142 -4.42 23.65 14.80
N VAL A 143 -3.89 22.44 14.59
CA VAL A 143 -4.62 21.18 14.86
C VAL A 143 -4.99 21.05 16.34
N LEU A 144 -4.07 21.37 17.25
CA LEU A 144 -4.34 21.31 18.69
C LEU A 144 -5.44 22.31 19.11
N VAL A 145 -5.38 23.55 18.59
CA VAL A 145 -6.41 24.58 18.85
C VAL A 145 -7.76 24.16 18.28
N GLN A 146 -7.79 23.60 17.07
CA GLN A 146 -9.02 23.08 16.47
C GLN A 146 -9.62 21.94 17.28
N TYR A 147 -8.81 20.97 17.69
CA TYR A 147 -9.25 19.90 18.57
C TYR A 147 -9.82 20.45 19.87
N GLU A 148 -9.13 21.37 20.55
CA GLU A 148 -9.59 21.95 21.81
C GLU A 148 -10.94 22.68 21.68
N LYS A 149 -11.17 23.38 20.57
CA LYS A 149 -12.41 24.13 20.30
C LYS A 149 -13.55 23.29 19.73
N ALA A 150 -13.28 22.09 19.22
CA ALA A 150 -14.30 21.25 18.60
C ALA A 150 -15.37 20.81 19.60
N ASP A 151 -16.62 20.83 19.14
CA ASP A 151 -17.76 20.28 19.87
C ASP A 151 -17.58 18.75 20.03
N SER A 152 -17.96 18.24 21.20
CA SER A 152 -17.85 16.82 21.54
C SER A 152 -18.87 15.94 20.80
N ILE A 153 -19.81 16.52 20.04
CA ILE A 153 -20.77 15.79 19.22
C ILE A 153 -20.05 15.16 18.01
N PRO A 154 -20.05 13.82 17.85
CA PRO A 154 -19.36 13.15 16.74
C PRO A 154 -19.95 13.58 15.39
N ASN A 155 -19.05 13.94 14.47
CA ASN A 155 -19.39 14.42 13.13
C ASN A 155 -18.18 14.23 12.19
N GLU A 156 -18.37 14.50 10.90
CA GLU A 156 -17.31 14.37 9.89
C GLU A 156 -16.10 15.27 10.18
N TYR A 157 -16.33 16.51 10.64
CA TYR A 157 -15.24 17.42 10.98
C TYR A 157 -14.35 16.84 12.09
N ASN A 158 -14.94 16.24 13.12
CA ASN A 158 -14.18 15.57 14.17
C ASN A 158 -13.31 14.45 13.57
N MET A 159 -13.84 13.64 12.66
CA MET A 159 -13.03 12.60 12.00
C MET A 159 -11.86 13.18 11.20
N THR A 160 -12.04 14.31 10.51
CA THR A 160 -10.90 14.99 9.88
C THR A 160 -9.83 15.42 10.89
N LEU A 161 -10.21 15.78 12.12
CA LEU A 161 -9.27 16.08 13.20
C LEU A 161 -8.51 14.83 13.66
N ALA A 162 -9.11 13.64 13.64
CA ALA A 162 -8.41 12.40 13.96
C ALA A 162 -7.25 12.16 12.98
N GLY A 163 -7.49 12.32 11.68
CA GLY A 163 -6.45 12.22 10.65
C GLY A 163 -5.34 13.28 10.84
N ARG A 164 -5.70 14.53 11.13
CA ARG A 164 -4.72 15.59 11.42
C ARG A 164 -3.90 15.31 12.68
N LEU A 165 -4.54 14.78 13.73
CA LEU A 165 -3.87 14.38 14.96
C LEU A 165 -2.90 13.21 14.74
N LEU A 166 -3.24 12.26 13.87
CA LEU A 166 -2.30 11.21 13.45
C LEU A 166 -1.04 11.83 12.83
N ILE A 167 -1.19 12.76 11.87
CA ILE A 167 -0.03 13.40 11.24
C ILE A 167 0.78 14.22 12.25
N ALA A 168 0.14 15.00 13.11
CA ALA A 168 0.82 15.72 14.19
C ALA A 168 1.54 14.78 15.17
N THR A 169 1.00 13.57 15.40
CA THR A 169 1.62 12.53 16.23
C THR A 169 2.89 11.98 15.58
N ILE A 170 2.85 11.57 14.31
CA ILE A 170 4.03 11.05 13.60
C ILE A 170 5.09 12.13 13.33
N SER A 171 4.68 13.40 13.42
CA SER A 171 5.57 14.57 13.43
C SER A 171 6.30 14.77 14.76
N GLY A 172 6.01 13.94 15.77
CA GLY A 172 6.71 13.91 17.05
C GLY A 172 6.05 14.70 18.18
N ASN A 173 4.80 15.15 18.03
CA ASN A 173 4.12 15.92 19.08
C ASN A 173 3.39 15.02 20.09
N GLU A 174 3.87 14.98 21.32
CA GLU A 174 3.29 14.15 22.40
C GLU A 174 1.87 14.56 22.80
N LYS A 175 1.56 15.87 22.76
CA LYS A 175 0.22 16.37 23.09
C LYS A 175 -0.79 15.94 22.02
N ALA A 176 -0.42 16.00 20.75
CA ALA A 176 -1.21 15.48 19.65
C ALA A 176 -1.43 13.96 19.79
N ARG A 177 -0.40 13.21 20.18
CA ARG A 177 -0.54 11.76 20.45
C ARG A 177 -1.54 11.49 21.55
N LYS A 178 -1.46 12.23 22.66
CA LYS A 178 -2.42 12.12 23.76
C LYS A 178 -3.85 12.41 23.27
N TYR A 179 -4.03 13.47 22.49
CA TYR A 179 -5.34 13.83 21.94
C TYR A 179 -5.85 12.78 20.95
N PHE A 180 -4.98 12.22 20.10
CA PHE A 180 -5.32 11.12 19.21
C PHE A 180 -5.82 9.91 20.01
N MET A 181 -5.11 9.50 21.07
CA MET A 181 -5.50 8.34 21.89
C MET A 181 -6.78 8.57 22.72
N GLN A 182 -7.06 9.82 23.09
CA GLN A 182 -8.28 10.21 23.83
C GLN A 182 -9.46 10.54 22.91
N PHE A 183 -9.26 10.50 21.60
CA PHE A 183 -10.23 10.98 20.61
C PHE A 183 -11.59 10.28 20.75
N ARG A 184 -11.59 8.95 20.90
CA ARG A 184 -12.81 8.15 21.07
C ARG A 184 -13.57 8.50 22.36
N GLU A 185 -12.86 8.72 23.46
CA GLU A 185 -13.45 9.09 24.74
C GLU A 185 -14.10 10.46 24.67
N ARG A 186 -13.43 11.42 24.01
CA ARG A 186 -13.93 12.79 23.90
C ARG A 186 -15.17 12.90 23.01
N PHE A 187 -15.11 12.34 21.81
CA PHE A 187 -16.15 12.55 20.80
C PHE A 187 -17.20 11.44 20.75
N GLY A 188 -17.08 10.40 21.57
CA GLY A 188 -18.06 9.31 21.62
C GLY A 188 -18.22 8.62 20.26
N ILE A 189 -17.14 8.05 19.70
CA ILE A 189 -17.26 7.25 18.47
C ILE A 189 -18.06 5.98 18.78
N LEU A 190 -19.30 5.97 18.30
CA LEU A 190 -20.32 4.96 18.55
C LEU A 190 -20.60 4.18 17.26
N ASP A 191 -19.79 3.15 17.01
CA ASP A 191 -19.99 2.13 15.96
C ASP A 191 -20.06 2.68 14.50
N GLY A 192 -20.08 1.79 13.52
CA GLY A 192 -20.20 2.15 12.10
C GLY A 192 -18.93 2.78 11.49
N ALA A 193 -19.12 3.59 10.44
CA ALA A 193 -18.03 4.07 9.57
C ALA A 193 -16.94 4.86 10.32
N PHE A 194 -17.32 5.73 11.27
CA PHE A 194 -16.35 6.51 12.06
C PHE A 194 -15.48 5.62 12.97
N SER A 195 -16.04 4.52 13.48
CA SER A 195 -15.25 3.56 14.27
C SER A 195 -14.24 2.81 13.40
N GLN A 196 -14.62 2.46 12.17
CA GLN A 196 -13.73 1.78 11.23
C GLN A 196 -12.60 2.71 10.76
N GLU A 197 -12.94 3.95 10.42
CA GLU A 197 -11.96 4.97 10.02
C GLU A 197 -10.97 5.26 11.16
N TYR A 198 -11.44 5.47 12.39
CA TYR A 198 -10.54 5.68 13.52
C TYR A 198 -9.66 4.45 13.80
N HIS A 199 -10.22 3.24 13.71
CA HIS A 199 -9.43 2.01 13.85
C HIS A 199 -8.34 1.90 12.78
N PHE A 200 -8.65 2.24 11.53
CA PHE A 200 -7.64 2.30 10.47
C PHE A 200 -6.50 3.26 10.82
N LEU A 201 -6.81 4.47 11.30
CA LEU A 201 -5.78 5.42 11.74
C LEU A 201 -4.95 4.90 12.93
N GLN A 202 -5.55 4.12 13.83
CA GLN A 202 -4.80 3.46 14.92
C GLN A 202 -3.82 2.42 14.38
N THR A 203 -4.25 1.58 13.43
CA THR A 203 -3.38 0.60 12.77
C THR A 203 -2.22 1.29 12.04
N MET A 204 -2.47 2.45 11.41
CA MET A 204 -1.40 3.27 10.83
C MET A 204 -0.40 3.71 11.91
N LEU A 205 -0.87 4.24 13.04
CA LEU A 205 0.02 4.66 14.13
C LEU A 205 0.83 3.50 14.70
N GLU A 206 0.20 2.33 14.89
CA GLU A 206 0.88 1.11 15.35
C GLU A 206 1.98 0.68 14.39
N ALA A 207 1.71 0.68 13.08
CA ALA A 207 2.71 0.41 12.06
C ALA A 207 3.86 1.42 12.13
N TRP A 208 3.54 2.71 12.29
CA TRP A 208 4.52 3.78 12.45
C TRP A 208 5.42 3.60 13.67
N ASP A 209 4.87 3.16 14.79
CA ASP A 209 5.63 2.94 16.02
C ASP A 209 6.47 1.65 15.98
N SER A 210 6.11 0.70 15.12
CA SER A 210 6.69 -0.65 15.16
C SER A 210 8.11 -0.78 14.61
N ASP A 211 8.63 0.20 13.85
CA ASP A 211 9.98 0.24 13.26
C ASP A 211 10.45 -1.04 12.53
N LYS A 212 9.53 -1.95 12.21
CA LYS A 212 9.84 -3.27 11.65
C LYS A 212 9.67 -3.25 10.15
N GLU A 213 10.79 -3.44 9.46
CA GLU A 213 10.78 -4.06 8.14
C GLU A 213 10.42 -5.54 8.32
N VAL A 214 9.40 -6.00 7.60
CA VAL A 214 8.99 -7.41 7.60
C VAL A 214 9.54 -8.06 6.32
N VAL A 215 10.44 -9.02 6.50
CA VAL A 215 10.98 -9.87 5.43
C VAL A 215 10.20 -11.19 5.47
N TYR A 216 9.65 -11.59 4.32
CA TYR A 216 8.88 -12.83 4.17
C TYR A 216 9.73 -13.93 3.54
#